data_AF-A0A955X8A9-F1
#
_entry.id   AF-A0A955X8A9-F1
#
_cell.length_a   1.000
_cell.length_b   1.000
_cell.length_c   1.000
_cell.angle_alpha   90.00
_cell.angle_beta   90.00
_cell.angle_gamma   90.00
#
_symmetry.space_group_name_H-M   'P 1'
#
loop_
_entity.id
_entity.type
_entity.pdbx_description
1 polymer ?
#
loop_
_entity_poly.entity_id
_entity_poly.type
_entity_poly.pdbx_seq_one_letter_code
_entity_poly.pdbx_strand_id
1 'polypeptide(L)'
;MRRAVLGVGLVPLLAACGPIRSTSLIVDAQAELAAARAAKAENLAPFEYTAADQYLHKAREEQSYSDFEVSVDYAQKSLDCARVARWRAESATRDALGATRPTRATEKKCLPGPDRGLVPADEEPAAGGAKGHPAVVVPVKRGPQEPADPPPAAAPPPKNGLDEPVDPPPGDLPEGDLPDGDGGEQ
;
A
#
# COMPACT_ATOMS: atom_id res chain seq x y z
N MET A 1 -36.88 -46.53 -10.70
CA MET A 1 -36.87 -45.17 -11.27
C MET A 1 -36.24 -44.23 -10.26
N ARG A 2 -35.09 -43.62 -10.58
CA ARG A 2 -34.52 -42.36 -10.04
C ARG A 2 -33.05 -42.31 -10.46
N ARG A 3 -32.83 -41.79 -11.67
CA ARG A 3 -31.50 -41.51 -12.21
C ARG A 3 -30.98 -40.21 -11.59
N ALA A 4 -29.77 -40.29 -11.06
CA ALA A 4 -28.72 -39.27 -11.03
C ALA A 4 -29.15 -37.82 -11.28
N VAL A 5 -29.20 -37.04 -10.21
CA VAL A 5 -28.95 -35.58 -10.23
C VAL A 5 -27.97 -35.29 -9.09
N LEU A 6 -26.72 -35.71 -9.28
CA LEU A 6 -25.61 -35.47 -8.37
C LEU A 6 -24.38 -35.37 -9.27
N GLY A 7 -24.04 -34.16 -9.70
CA GLY A 7 -22.83 -33.99 -10.50
C GLY A 7 -22.72 -32.77 -11.38
N VAL A 8 -23.27 -31.60 -11.01
CA VAL A 8 -22.83 -30.30 -11.58
C VAL A 8 -23.11 -29.22 -10.54
N GLY A 9 -22.14 -28.89 -9.69
CA GLY A 9 -22.37 -27.82 -8.70
C GLY A 9 -21.17 -27.43 -7.82
N LEU A 10 -19.94 -27.86 -8.14
CA LEU A 10 -18.78 -27.62 -7.28
C LEU A 10 -17.51 -27.23 -8.08
N VAL A 11 -17.65 -26.36 -9.07
CA VAL A 11 -16.49 -25.82 -9.83
C VAL A 11 -16.60 -24.29 -10.07
N PRO A 12 -16.70 -23.44 -9.03
CA PRO A 12 -16.27 -22.04 -9.19
C PRO A 12 -15.20 -21.59 -8.19
N LEU A 13 -14.55 -22.48 -7.44
CA LEU A 13 -13.55 -22.09 -6.41
C LEU A 13 -12.14 -21.79 -6.94
N LEU A 14 -11.84 -22.10 -8.20
CA LEU A 14 -10.48 -21.97 -8.75
C LEU A 14 -10.19 -20.61 -9.41
N ALA A 15 -11.21 -19.75 -9.60
CA ALA A 15 -11.05 -18.42 -10.19
C ALA A 15 -10.76 -17.31 -9.16
N ALA A 16 -10.77 -17.61 -7.86
CA ALA A 16 -10.61 -16.61 -6.80
C ALA A 16 -9.15 -16.33 -6.38
N CYS A 17 -8.15 -16.94 -7.04
CA CYS A 17 -6.77 -16.86 -6.57
C CYS A 17 -6.12 -15.47 -6.75
N GLY A 18 -6.63 -14.64 -7.66
CA GLY A 18 -6.17 -13.25 -7.87
C GLY A 18 -6.72 -12.25 -6.84
N PRO A 19 -8.05 -12.15 -6.67
CA PRO A 19 -8.67 -11.17 -5.77
C PRO A 19 -8.20 -11.28 -4.31
N ILE A 20 -8.07 -12.51 -3.80
CA ILE A 20 -7.65 -12.76 -2.42
C ILE A 20 -6.21 -12.30 -2.20
N ARG A 21 -5.32 -12.62 -3.14
CA ARG A 21 -3.89 -12.26 -3.06
C ARG A 21 -3.68 -10.75 -3.17
N SER A 22 -4.39 -10.08 -4.08
CA SER A 22 -4.36 -8.61 -4.20
C SER A 22 -4.79 -7.98 -2.88
N THR A 23 -5.92 -8.42 -2.32
CA THR A 23 -6.46 -7.88 -1.06
C THR A 23 -5.49 -8.07 0.11
N SER A 24 -4.92 -9.28 0.27
CA SER A 24 -3.99 -9.54 1.36
C SER A 24 -2.74 -8.67 1.28
N LEU A 25 -2.14 -8.54 0.08
CA LEU A 25 -0.95 -7.72 -0.10
C LEU A 25 -1.21 -6.23 0.11
N ILE A 26 -2.39 -5.73 -0.30
CA ILE A 26 -2.79 -4.34 -0.02
C ILE A 26 -2.91 -4.08 1.48
N VAL A 27 -3.42 -5.04 2.25
CA VAL A 27 -3.50 -4.93 3.72
C VAL A 27 -2.11 -4.96 4.36
N ASP A 28 -1.24 -5.88 3.92
CA ASP A 28 0.14 -5.95 4.40
C ASP A 28 0.92 -4.66 4.10
N ALA A 29 0.77 -4.12 2.88
CA ALA A 29 1.40 -2.87 2.47
C ALA A 29 0.90 -1.68 3.29
N GLN A 30 -0.40 -1.61 3.60
CA GLN A 30 -0.95 -0.59 4.50
C GLN A 30 -0.36 -0.66 5.90
N ALA A 31 -0.26 -1.87 6.46
CA ALA A 31 0.30 -2.08 7.79
C ALA A 31 1.77 -1.64 7.86
N GLU A 32 2.57 -2.00 6.84
CA GLU A 32 3.97 -1.60 6.77
C GLU A 32 4.15 -0.10 6.49
N LEU A 33 3.29 0.52 5.69
CA LEU A 33 3.31 1.98 5.46
C LEU A 33 2.99 2.73 6.75
N ALA A 34 2.02 2.26 7.54
CA ALA A 34 1.70 2.81 8.85
C ALA A 34 2.88 2.64 9.83
N ALA A 35 3.56 1.49 9.81
CA ALA A 35 4.77 1.27 10.61
C ALA A 35 5.92 2.21 10.19
N ALA A 36 6.10 2.43 8.89
CA ALA A 36 7.08 3.39 8.36
C ALA A 36 6.75 4.83 8.80
N ARG A 37 5.47 5.23 8.74
CA ARG A 37 5.01 6.52 9.26
C ARG A 37 5.30 6.68 10.76
N ALA A 38 5.02 5.65 11.56
CA ALA A 38 5.31 5.66 12.99
C ALA A 38 6.82 5.84 13.27
N ALA A 39 7.69 5.30 12.42
CA ALA A 39 9.14 5.52 12.46
C ALA A 39 9.59 6.90 11.92
N LYS A 40 8.66 7.80 11.57
CA LYS A 40 8.92 9.11 10.94
C LYS A 40 9.62 9.02 9.58
N ALA A 41 9.33 7.96 8.81
CA ALA A 41 9.91 7.78 7.47
C ALA A 41 9.56 8.92 6.50
N GLU A 42 8.47 9.65 6.72
CA GLU A 42 8.12 10.87 5.97
C GLU A 42 9.27 11.89 5.93
N ASN A 43 10.03 12.02 7.03
CA ASN A 43 11.13 12.98 7.13
C ASN A 43 12.50 12.31 6.95
N LEU A 44 12.65 11.07 7.40
CA LEU A 44 13.94 10.36 7.43
C LEU A 44 14.21 9.53 6.16
N ALA A 45 13.17 9.16 5.42
CA ALA A 45 13.23 8.36 4.19
C ALA A 45 12.12 8.77 3.21
N PRO A 46 12.05 10.06 2.80
CA PRO A 46 10.91 10.59 2.05
C PRO A 46 10.72 9.92 0.69
N PHE A 47 11.80 9.51 0.03
CA PHE A 47 11.73 8.89 -1.30
C PHE A 47 11.03 7.54 -1.27
N GLU A 48 11.46 6.64 -0.38
CA GLU A 48 10.87 5.31 -0.26
C GLU A 48 9.47 5.34 0.35
N TYR A 49 9.23 6.25 1.30
CA TYR A 49 7.91 6.44 1.88
C TYR A 49 6.90 6.92 0.83
N THR A 50 7.24 7.95 0.06
CA THR A 50 6.36 8.48 -0.99
C THR A 50 6.15 7.44 -2.08
N ALA A 51 7.20 6.71 -2.49
CA ALA A 51 7.04 5.63 -3.46
C ALA A 51 6.08 4.55 -2.95
N ALA A 52 6.19 4.14 -1.68
CA ALA A 52 5.29 3.16 -1.09
C ALA A 52 3.83 3.62 -1.06
N ASP A 53 3.57 4.88 -0.70
CA ASP A 53 2.24 5.50 -0.70
C ASP A 53 1.63 5.54 -2.11
N GLN A 54 2.40 5.99 -3.10
CA GLN A 54 1.94 6.07 -4.49
C GLN A 54 1.67 4.68 -5.09
N TYR A 55 2.50 3.67 -4.77
CA TYR A 55 2.23 2.30 -5.20
C TYR A 55 1.01 1.69 -4.53
N LEU A 56 0.76 2.01 -3.26
CA LEU A 56 -0.43 1.56 -2.57
C LEU A 56 -1.69 2.16 -3.20
N HIS A 57 -1.64 3.46 -3.52
CA HIS A 57 -2.71 4.13 -4.24
C HIS A 57 -2.98 3.44 -5.58
N LYS A 58 -1.93 3.24 -6.37
CA LYS A 58 -2.03 2.56 -7.67
C LYS A 58 -2.56 1.13 -7.56
N ALA A 59 -2.12 0.36 -6.57
CA ALA A 59 -2.61 -1.00 -6.35
C ALA A 59 -4.12 -1.06 -6.11
N ARG A 60 -4.69 -0.05 -5.42
CA ARG A 60 -6.14 0.07 -5.17
C ARG A 60 -6.91 0.50 -6.42
N GLU A 61 -6.33 1.35 -7.27
CA GLU A 61 -6.91 1.66 -8.59
C GLU A 61 -7.06 0.39 -9.42
N GLU A 62 -5.98 -0.38 -9.60
CA GLU A 62 -5.98 -1.61 -10.40
C GLU A 62 -6.91 -2.69 -9.81
N GLN A 63 -6.99 -2.78 -8.48
CA GLN A 63 -7.96 -3.66 -7.82
C GLN A 63 -9.40 -3.27 -8.18
N SER A 64 -9.70 -1.98 -8.27
CA SER A 64 -11.02 -1.47 -8.64
C SER A 64 -11.34 -1.72 -10.12
N TYR A 65 -10.32 -1.75 -10.99
CA TYR A 65 -10.44 -2.16 -12.38
C TYR A 65 -10.54 -3.69 -12.57
N SER A 66 -10.48 -4.47 -11.49
CA SER A 66 -10.39 -5.95 -11.53
C SER A 66 -9.11 -6.48 -12.20
N ASP A 67 -8.09 -5.65 -12.37
CA ASP A 67 -6.77 -6.02 -12.87
C ASP A 67 -5.90 -6.53 -11.71
N PHE A 68 -6.28 -7.70 -11.17
CA PHE A 68 -5.71 -8.23 -9.92
C PHE A 68 -4.22 -8.57 -10.00
N GLU A 69 -3.72 -8.97 -11.17
CA GLU A 69 -2.29 -9.27 -11.36
C GLU A 69 -1.44 -8.00 -11.25
N VAL A 70 -1.87 -6.93 -11.92
CA VAL A 70 -1.23 -5.61 -11.86
C VAL A 70 -1.32 -5.02 -10.45
N SER A 71 -2.48 -5.19 -9.80
CA SER A 71 -2.68 -4.80 -8.40
C SER A 71 -1.70 -5.51 -7.46
N VAL A 72 -1.48 -6.82 -7.64
CA VAL A 72 -0.51 -7.61 -6.86
C VAL A 72 0.91 -7.06 -7.03
N ASP A 73 1.33 -6.75 -8.26
CA ASP A 73 2.66 -6.22 -8.54
C ASP A 73 2.89 -4.86 -7.86
N TYR A 74 1.91 -3.96 -7.92
CA TYR A 74 2.00 -2.67 -7.24
C TYR A 74 1.94 -2.80 -5.71
N ALA A 75 1.10 -3.69 -5.18
CA ALA A 75 1.03 -3.94 -3.75
C ALA A 75 2.36 -4.49 -3.21
N GLN A 76 3.01 -5.38 -3.96
CA GLN A 76 4.34 -5.91 -3.61
C GLN A 76 5.41 -4.81 -3.61
N LYS A 77 5.43 -3.95 -4.64
CA LYS A 77 6.34 -2.79 -4.70
C LYS A 77 6.11 -1.84 -3.53
N SER A 78 4.85 -1.57 -3.19
CA SER A 78 4.50 -0.75 -2.02
C SER A 78 5.04 -1.35 -0.73
N LEU A 79 4.81 -2.65 -0.52
CA LEU A 79 5.27 -3.39 0.66
C LEU A 79 6.81 -3.34 0.82
N ASP A 80 7.54 -3.59 -0.26
CA ASP A 80 9.00 -3.58 -0.23
C ASP A 80 9.55 -2.18 0.03
N CYS A 81 8.97 -1.16 -0.60
CA CYS A 81 9.36 0.23 -0.35
C CYS A 81 9.01 0.70 1.07
N ALA A 82 7.86 0.31 1.63
CA ALA A 82 7.47 0.63 3.00
C ALA A 82 8.46 0.01 4.01
N ARG A 83 8.88 -1.24 3.80
CA ARG A 83 9.89 -1.90 4.63
C ARG A 83 11.25 -1.20 4.58
N VAL A 84 11.67 -0.74 3.40
CA VAL A 84 12.92 0.02 3.25
C VAL A 84 12.80 1.38 3.92
N ALA A 85 11.68 2.08 3.74
CA ALA A 85 11.41 3.37 4.36
C ALA A 85 11.47 3.27 5.89
N ARG A 86 10.79 2.27 6.48
CA ARG A 86 10.85 1.98 7.91
C ARG A 86 12.29 1.72 8.36
N TRP A 87 12.99 0.80 7.69
CA TRP A 87 14.36 0.44 8.06
C TRP A 87 15.32 1.64 8.01
N ARG A 88 15.23 2.49 6.97
CA ARG A 88 16.04 3.70 6.85
C ARG A 88 15.73 4.70 7.97
N ALA A 89 14.46 4.89 8.29
CA ALA A 89 14.03 5.80 9.35
C ALA A 89 14.47 5.33 10.75
N GLU A 90 14.33 4.04 11.04
CA GLU A 90 14.83 3.43 12.27
C GLU A 90 16.35 3.51 12.36
N SER A 91 17.06 3.26 11.25
CA SER A 91 18.52 3.35 11.20
C SER A 91 19.01 4.78 11.43
N ALA A 92 18.40 5.76 10.77
CA ALA A 92 18.70 7.18 10.98
C ALA A 92 18.46 7.61 12.43
N THR A 93 17.38 7.12 13.05
CA THR A 93 17.08 7.39 14.46
C THR A 93 18.14 6.77 15.37
N ARG A 94 18.55 5.52 15.11
CA ARG A 94 19.61 4.83 15.88
C ARG A 94 20.96 5.52 15.74
N ASP A 95 21.30 5.95 14.53
CA ASP A 95 22.55 6.66 14.26
C ASP A 95 22.58 8.02 14.98
N ALA A 96 21.44 8.74 15.02
CA ALA A 96 21.30 9.98 15.79
C ALA A 96 21.46 9.77 17.31
N LEU A 97 21.15 8.56 17.81
CA LEU A 97 21.36 8.17 19.20
C LEU A 97 22.77 7.64 19.49
N GLY A 98 23.68 7.62 18.50
CA GLY A 98 25.05 7.16 18.66
C GLY A 98 25.20 5.64 18.82
N ALA A 99 24.20 4.85 18.41
CA ALA A 99 24.32 3.41 18.41
C ALA A 99 25.39 2.93 17.41
N THR A 100 26.21 1.95 17.78
CA THR A 100 27.26 1.42 16.89
C THR A 100 26.64 0.77 15.65
N ARG A 101 27.11 1.21 14.46
CA ARG A 101 26.64 0.73 13.16
C ARG A 101 27.03 -0.74 12.95
N PRO A 102 26.09 -1.63 12.55
CA PRO A 102 26.44 -3.00 12.18
C PRO A 102 27.35 -3.00 10.94
N THR A 103 28.42 -3.80 10.96
CA THR A 103 29.49 -3.84 9.93
C THR A 103 29.06 -4.47 8.60
N ARG A 104 27.83 -4.96 8.47
CA ARG A 104 27.29 -5.48 7.21
C ARG A 104 25.77 -5.37 7.19
N ALA A 105 25.24 -4.28 6.65
CA ALA A 105 23.83 -4.19 6.29
C ALA A 105 23.72 -4.39 4.78
N THR A 106 23.01 -5.45 4.36
CA THR A 106 22.60 -5.60 2.97
C THR A 106 21.64 -4.46 2.64
N GLU A 107 21.97 -3.65 1.63
CA GLU A 107 21.12 -2.54 1.21
C GLU A 107 19.82 -3.11 0.62
N LYS A 108 18.74 -3.04 1.39
CA LYS A 108 17.41 -3.34 0.86
C LYS A 108 17.05 -2.18 -0.07
N LYS A 109 17.06 -2.44 -1.38
CA LYS A 109 16.70 -1.45 -2.40
C LYS A 109 15.19 -1.51 -2.61
N CYS A 110 14.50 -0.41 -2.32
CA CYS A 110 13.20 -0.15 -2.94
C CYS A 110 13.50 0.04 -4.42
N LEU A 111 12.85 -0.72 -5.30
CA LEU A 111 12.91 -0.46 -6.73
C LEU A 111 11.70 0.42 -7.08
N PRO A 112 11.86 1.76 -7.07
CA PRO A 112 10.79 2.66 -7.47
C PRO A 112 10.65 2.64 -9.00
N GLY A 113 10.12 1.55 -9.54
CA GLY A 113 9.55 1.55 -10.87
C GLY A 113 9.29 0.14 -11.39
N PRO A 114 8.47 -0.03 -12.44
CA PRO A 114 8.82 -1.06 -13.42
C PRO A 114 10.26 -0.83 -13.88
N ASP A 115 11.03 -1.89 -14.14
CA ASP A 115 12.33 -1.76 -14.80
C ASP A 115 12.12 -1.02 -16.12
N ARG A 116 12.28 0.30 -16.12
CA ARG A 116 12.06 1.13 -17.32
C ARG A 116 13.13 0.90 -18.39
N GLY A 117 13.99 -0.11 -18.22
CA GLY A 117 15.19 -0.31 -19.02
C GLY A 117 16.13 0.90 -18.98
N LEU A 118 15.96 1.79 -17.99
CA LEU A 118 16.87 2.91 -17.75
C LEU A 118 18.10 2.32 -17.09
N VAL A 119 19.01 1.82 -17.91
CA VAL A 119 20.37 1.50 -17.50
C VAL A 119 20.90 2.76 -16.79
N PRO A 120 21.28 2.68 -15.50
CA PRO A 120 21.90 3.80 -14.81
C PRO A 120 23.03 4.32 -15.69
N ALA A 121 23.11 5.64 -15.91
CA ALA A 121 24.07 6.25 -16.84
C ALA A 121 25.54 5.99 -16.46
N ASP A 122 25.78 5.39 -15.29
CA ASP A 122 27.10 5.05 -14.76
C ASP A 122 27.48 3.57 -14.93
N GLU A 123 26.58 2.72 -15.45
CA GLU A 123 26.90 1.35 -15.84
C GLU A 123 27.12 1.28 -17.35
N GLU A 124 28.35 1.61 -17.76
CA GLU A 124 28.86 1.28 -19.08
C GLU A 124 28.71 -0.25 -19.29
N PRO A 125 27.89 -0.70 -20.25
CA PRO A 125 27.51 -2.10 -20.31
C PRO A 125 28.67 -2.96 -20.82
N ALA A 126 29.21 -3.79 -19.92
CA ALA A 126 29.94 -4.97 -20.34
C ALA A 126 28.98 -5.86 -21.15
N ALA A 127 29.30 -6.04 -22.42
CA ALA A 127 28.49 -6.71 -23.42
C ALA A 127 28.07 -8.13 -23.02
N GLY A 128 26.79 -8.47 -23.28
CA GLY A 128 26.40 -9.86 -23.53
C GLY A 128 24.96 -10.24 -23.17
N GLY A 129 24.18 -10.61 -24.19
CA GLY A 129 23.13 -11.63 -24.05
C GLY A 129 21.68 -11.16 -24.13
N ALA A 130 21.15 -11.11 -25.35
CA ALA A 130 19.78 -10.77 -25.67
C ALA A 130 18.76 -11.89 -25.33
N LYS A 131 17.57 -11.50 -24.86
CA LYS A 131 16.26 -11.96 -25.36
C LYS A 131 15.26 -10.80 -25.26
N GLY A 132 15.10 -10.07 -26.35
CA GLY A 132 14.24 -8.90 -26.45
C GLY A 132 12.76 -9.27 -26.50
N HIS A 133 11.96 -8.63 -25.65
CA HIS A 133 10.57 -8.31 -25.97
C HIS A 133 10.58 -7.08 -26.89
N PRO A 134 9.78 -7.03 -27.96
CA PRO A 134 9.77 -5.87 -28.84
C PRO A 134 9.27 -4.66 -28.05
N ALA A 135 10.16 -3.68 -27.87
CA ALA A 135 9.81 -2.34 -27.45
C ALA A 135 8.85 -1.77 -28.49
N VAL A 136 7.55 -1.73 -28.16
CA VAL A 136 6.59 -0.94 -28.91
C VAL A 136 6.92 0.51 -28.60
N VAL A 137 7.75 1.11 -29.45
CA VAL A 137 7.93 2.56 -29.49
C VAL A 137 6.61 3.12 -29.99
N VAL A 138 5.70 3.43 -29.08
CA VAL A 138 4.52 4.23 -29.41
C VAL A 138 5.04 5.65 -29.63
N PRO A 139 4.97 6.22 -30.84
CA PRO A 139 5.29 7.62 -31.04
C PRO A 139 4.26 8.44 -30.26
N VAL A 140 4.70 9.06 -29.15
CA VAL A 140 3.92 10.07 -28.45
C VAL A 140 3.76 11.26 -29.39
N LYS A 141 2.66 11.27 -30.14
CA LYS A 141 2.19 12.42 -30.89
C LYS A 141 1.92 13.51 -29.84
N ARG A 142 2.82 14.49 -29.74
CA ARG A 142 2.62 15.69 -28.92
C ARG A 142 1.39 16.41 -29.48
N GLY A 143 0.24 16.16 -28.85
CA GLY A 143 -0.99 16.90 -29.15
C GLY A 143 -0.79 18.41 -28.91
N PRO A 144 -1.67 19.25 -29.45
CA PRO A 144 -1.68 20.68 -29.16
C PRO A 144 -1.63 20.88 -27.64
N GLN A 145 -0.72 21.73 -27.18
CA GLN A 145 -0.64 22.10 -25.77
C GLN A 145 -2.01 22.65 -25.37
N GLU A 146 -2.67 21.94 -24.47
CA GLU A 146 -3.84 22.44 -23.77
C GLU A 146 -3.42 23.74 -23.05
N PRO A 147 -4.16 24.85 -23.24
CA PRO A 147 -3.81 26.12 -22.62
C PRO A 147 -3.78 25.94 -21.10
N ALA A 148 -2.71 26.42 -20.49
CA ALA A 148 -2.48 26.35 -19.05
C ALA A 148 -3.74 26.75 -18.27
N ASP A 149 -4.20 25.85 -17.41
CA ASP A 149 -5.23 26.18 -16.42
C ASP A 149 -4.82 27.45 -15.67
N PRO A 150 -5.76 28.40 -15.45
CA PRO A 150 -5.49 29.53 -14.60
C PRO A 150 -5.07 29.03 -13.20
N PRO A 151 -4.19 29.77 -12.51
CA PRO A 151 -3.74 29.39 -11.18
C PRO A 151 -4.94 29.14 -10.28
N PRO A 152 -4.92 28.10 -9.43
CA PRO A 152 -6.02 27.82 -8.52
C PRO A 152 -6.27 29.09 -7.70
N ALA A 153 -7.51 29.57 -7.74
CA ALA A 153 -7.96 30.68 -6.91
C ALA A 153 -7.53 30.38 -5.46
N ALA A 154 -6.88 31.36 -4.84
CA ALA A 154 -6.39 31.26 -3.47
C ALA A 154 -7.44 30.59 -2.58
N ALA A 155 -7.02 29.51 -1.91
CA ALA A 155 -7.87 28.80 -0.96
C ALA A 155 -8.48 29.81 0.03
N PRO A 156 -9.79 29.73 0.33
CA PRO A 156 -10.38 30.58 1.35
C PRO A 156 -9.64 30.37 2.67
N PRO A 157 -9.44 31.44 3.47
CA PRO A 157 -8.80 31.30 4.77
C PRO A 157 -9.56 30.26 5.61
N PRO A 158 -8.86 29.46 6.42
CA PRO A 158 -9.52 28.53 7.32
C PRO A 158 -10.51 29.32 8.17
N LYS A 159 -11.78 28.94 8.11
CA LYS A 159 -12.76 29.44 9.06
C LYS A 159 -12.28 28.91 10.42
N ASN A 160 -11.80 29.81 11.27
CA ASN A 160 -11.62 29.54 12.69
C ASN A 160 -12.99 29.18 13.26
N GLY A 161 -13.30 27.88 13.21
CA GLY A 161 -14.43 27.29 13.89
C GLY A 161 -14.14 27.36 15.38
N LEU A 162 -14.70 28.40 15.98
CA LEU A 162 -14.96 28.48 17.41
C LEU A 162 -15.67 27.18 17.83
N ASP A 163 -15.03 26.46 18.74
CA ASP A 163 -15.62 25.65 19.81
C ASP A 163 -17.06 25.18 19.56
N GLU A 164 -17.24 24.10 18.77
CA GLU A 164 -18.39 23.23 19.01
C GLU A 164 -18.06 22.37 20.25
N PRO A 165 -18.89 22.39 21.30
CA PRO A 165 -18.73 21.50 22.44
C PRO A 165 -18.90 20.06 21.95
N VAL A 166 -17.83 19.30 22.02
CA VAL A 166 -17.86 17.85 21.82
C VAL A 166 -18.69 17.26 22.96
N ASP A 167 -19.89 16.79 22.66
CA ASP A 167 -20.68 15.97 23.57
C ASP A 167 -19.81 14.80 24.07
N PRO A 168 -19.71 14.57 25.38
CA PRO A 168 -18.97 13.43 25.90
C PRO A 168 -19.58 12.13 25.36
N PRO A 169 -18.77 11.09 25.10
CA PRO A 169 -19.29 9.79 24.69
C PRO A 169 -20.28 9.28 25.74
N PRO A 170 -21.36 8.59 25.34
CA PRO A 170 -22.30 7.99 26.28
C PRO A 170 -21.51 7.04 27.18
N GLY A 171 -21.46 7.39 28.47
CA GLY A 171 -20.83 6.57 29.49
C GLY A 171 -21.50 5.21 29.56
N ASP A 172 -20.66 4.19 29.72
CA ASP A 172 -21.04 2.84 30.06
C ASP A 172 -22.03 2.86 31.23
N LEU A 173 -23.27 2.45 30.95
CA LEU A 173 -24.22 2.12 32.00
C LEU A 173 -23.71 0.87 32.71
N PRO A 174 -23.63 0.87 34.06
CA PRO A 174 -23.19 -0.30 34.80
C PRO A 174 -24.14 -1.47 34.54
N GLU A 175 -23.55 -2.61 34.21
CA GLU A 175 -24.17 -3.93 34.14
C GLU A 175 -25.00 -4.16 35.41
N GLY A 176 -26.32 -4.19 35.24
CA GLY A 176 -27.23 -4.57 36.32
C GLY A 176 -27.16 -6.07 36.54
N ASP A 177 -26.68 -6.46 37.73
CA ASP A 177 -26.84 -7.78 38.32
C ASP A 177 -28.31 -8.26 38.20
N LEU A 178 -28.52 -9.31 37.41
CA LEU A 178 -29.74 -10.11 37.41
C LEU A 178 -29.62 -11.15 38.52
N PRO A 179 -30.47 -11.14 39.56
CA PRO A 179 -30.45 -12.18 40.58
C PRO A 179 -30.99 -13.51 40.02
N ASP A 180 -30.22 -14.57 40.24
CA ASP A 180 -30.63 -15.96 40.04
C ASP A 180 -31.88 -16.30 40.87
N GLY A 181 -33.01 -16.48 40.18
CA GLY A 181 -34.22 -17.00 40.77
C GLY A 181 -34.12 -18.51 40.96
N ASP A 182 -33.64 -18.94 42.12
CA ASP A 182 -33.79 -20.31 42.64
C ASP A 182 -35.27 -20.53 43.02
N GLY A 183 -36.04 -21.00 42.04
CA GLY A 183 -37.40 -21.48 42.23
C GLY A 183 -37.38 -22.92 42.68
N GLY A 184 -37.53 -23.13 44.00
CA GLY A 184 -37.83 -24.44 44.57
C GLY A 184 -39.22 -24.93 44.18
N GLU A 185 -39.32 -26.19 43.80
CA GLU A 185 -40.57 -26.96 43.86
C GLU A 185 -40.31 -28.26 44.63
N GLN A 186 -41.20 -28.49 45.60
CA GLN A 186 -41.38 -29.72 46.37
C GLN A 186 -42.30 -30.67 45.60
#